data_AF-A0A7C1CSQ4-F1
#
_entry.id   AF-A0A7C1CSQ4-F1
#
_cell.length_a   1.000
_cell.length_b   1.000
_cell.length_c   1.000
_cell.angle_alpha   90.00
_cell.angle_beta   90.00
_cell.angle_gamma   90.00
#
_symmetry.space_group_name_H-M   'P 1'
#
loop_
_entity.id
_entity.type
_entity.pdbx_description
1 polymer ?
#
loop_
_entity_poly.entity_id
_entity_poly.type
_entity_poly.pdbx_seq_one_letter_code
_entity_poly.pdbx_strand_id
1 'polypeptide(L)' 'HPFMNLPDPETVYGSGHITAFEDFARAIIEDREPFVNGEEGKKSVEIILGIYKSAREGAPVRFG' A
#
# COMPACT_ATOMS: atom_id res chain seq x y z
N HIS A 1 14.91 -4.52 -3.22
CA HIS A 1 14.98 -5.79 -2.46
C HIS A 1 16.30 -5.81 -1.69
N PRO A 2 16.29 -5.69 -0.34
CA PRO A 2 17.50 -5.46 0.47
C PRO A 2 18.51 -6.62 0.46
N PHE A 3 18.20 -7.72 -0.22
CA PHE A 3 19.09 -8.88 -0.41
C PHE A 3 19.61 -9.06 -1.84
N MET A 4 19.53 -8.03 -2.70
CA MET A 4 20.02 -8.09 -4.09
C MET A 4 20.99 -6.95 -4.38
N ASN A 5 22.17 -7.28 -4.91
CA ASN A 5 23.21 -6.31 -5.28
C ASN A 5 23.06 -5.92 -6.77
N LEU A 6 21.95 -5.24 -7.08
CA LEU A 6 21.66 -4.69 -8.41
C LEU A 6 22.02 -3.19 -8.42
N PRO A 7 22.54 -2.62 -9.54
CA PRO A 7 22.70 -1.18 -9.65
C PRO A 7 21.34 -0.52 -9.42
N ASP A 8 21.29 0.47 -8.53
CA ASP A 8 20.06 1.18 -8.15
C ASP A 8 19.42 1.75 -9.43
N PRO A 9 18.30 1.19 -9.96
CA PRO A 9 17.49 2.01 -10.84
C PRO A 9 17.05 3.22 -10.01
N GLU A 10 16.66 4.35 -10.60
CA GLU A 10 15.80 5.26 -9.84
C GLU A 10 14.54 4.46 -9.49
N THR A 11 14.51 3.84 -8.31
CA THR A 11 13.75 2.60 -8.11
C THR A 11 12.24 2.86 -8.17
N VAL A 12 11.50 1.93 -8.78
CA VAL A 12 10.04 1.81 -8.63
C VAL A 12 9.62 1.68 -7.16
N TYR A 13 10.58 1.37 -6.27
CA TYR A 13 10.51 1.37 -4.81
C TYR A 13 10.96 2.72 -4.21
N GLY A 14 10.58 3.83 -4.85
CA GLY A 14 11.12 5.16 -4.58
C GLY A 14 10.90 5.69 -3.16
N SER A 15 11.34 6.94 -2.96
CA SER A 15 11.27 7.69 -1.69
C SER A 15 9.88 7.73 -1.03
N GLY A 16 8.80 7.46 -1.78
CA GLY A 16 7.43 7.47 -1.27
C GLY A 16 7.17 6.50 -0.12
N HIS A 17 7.78 5.31 -0.11
CA HIS A 17 7.62 4.38 1.02
C HIS A 17 8.28 4.91 2.30
N ILE A 18 9.45 5.53 2.17
CA ILE A 18 10.16 6.13 3.32
C ILE A 18 9.30 7.22 3.95
N THR A 19 8.78 8.14 3.14
CA THR A 19 7.90 9.22 3.61
C THR A 19 6.62 8.67 4.26
N ALA A 20 6.02 7.62 3.70
CA ALA A 20 4.82 7.00 4.27
C ALA A 20 5.09 6.36 5.65
N PHE A 21 6.23 5.69 5.82
CA PHE A 21 6.62 5.13 7.12
C PHE A 21 6.98 6.21 8.14
N GLU A 22 7.68 7.27 7.70
CA GLU A 22 7.99 8.40 8.57
C GLU A 22 6.73 9.10 9.07
N ASP A 23 5.76 9.36 8.20
CA ASP A 23 4.49 9.96 8.58
C ASP A 23 3.73 9.06 9.57
N PHE A 24 3.64 7.76 9.32
CA PHE A 24 2.98 6.82 10.22
C PHE A 24 3.64 6.81 11.62
N ALA A 25 4.97 6.79 11.68
CA ALA A 25 5.70 6.82 12.95
C ALA A 25 5.46 8.14 13.71
N ARG A 26 5.48 9.28 13.00
CA ARG A 26 5.18 10.59 13.60
C ARG A 26 3.74 10.69 14.09
N ALA A 27 2.79 10.15 13.34
CA ALA A 27 1.38 10.16 13.70
C ALA A 27 1.13 9.49 15.07
N ILE A 28 1.87 8.41 15.37
CA ILE A 28 1.83 7.75 16.68
C ILE A 28 2.40 8.64 17.78
N ILE A 29 3.53 9.30 17.54
CA ILE A 29 4.21 10.15 18.54
C ILE A 29 3.40 11.42 18.83
N GLU A 30 2.81 12.00 17.80
CA GLU A 30 2.09 13.28 17.83
C GLU A 30 0.59 13.11 18.16
N ASP A 31 0.11 11.87 18.37
CA ASP A 31 -1.29 11.52 18.61
C ASP A 31 -2.24 12.15 17.57
N ARG A 32 -1.92 11.92 16.29
CA ARG A 32 -2.72 12.37 15.14
C ARG A 32 -2.99 11.22 14.18
N GLU A 33 -3.89 11.47 13.24
CA GLU A 33 -4.13 10.53 12.15
C GLU A 33 -2.95 10.51 11.17
N PRO A 34 -2.50 9.34 10.70
CA PRO A 34 -1.54 9.25 9.61
C PRO A 34 -2.18 9.68 8.29
N PHE A 35 -1.34 10.04 7.33
CA PHE A 35 -1.73 10.42 5.97
C PHE A 35 -2.59 9.35 5.28
N VAL A 36 -2.37 8.08 5.59
CA VAL A 36 -3.27 6.98 5.20
C VAL A 36 -3.64 6.19 6.46
N ASN A 37 -4.91 6.29 6.86
CA ASN A 37 -5.46 5.54 7.98
C ASN A 37 -5.77 4.08 7.59
N GLY A 38 -6.20 3.28 8.57
CA GLY A 38 -6.53 1.87 8.35
C GLY A 38 -7.71 1.64 7.40
N GLU A 39 -8.71 2.51 7.41
CA GLU A 39 -9.90 2.39 6.56
C GLU A 39 -9.57 2.66 5.09
N GLU A 40 -8.80 3.71 4.81
CA GLU A 40 -8.30 4.03 3.47
C GLU A 40 -7.32 2.95 2.99
N GLY A 41 -6.42 2.48 3.85
CA GLY A 41 -5.49 1.40 3.53
C GLY A 41 -6.19 0.09 3.13
N LYS A 42 -7.33 -0.22 3.77
CA LYS A 42 -8.12 -1.43 3.49
C LYS A 42 -8.66 -1.47 2.06
N LYS A 43 -9.04 -0.33 1.47
CA LYS A 43 -9.60 -0.26 0.11
C LYS A 43 -8.67 -0.86 -0.94
N SER A 44 -7.36 -0.62 -0.82
CA SER A 44 -6.35 -1.20 -1.71
C SER A 44 -6.34 -2.72 -1.65
N VAL A 45 -6.45 -3.29 -0.45
CA VAL A 45 -6.51 -4.75 -0.24
C VAL A 45 -7.80 -5.33 -0.82
N GLU A 46 -8.93 -4.66 -0.60
CA GLU A 46 -10.23 -5.06 -1.16
C GLU A 46 -10.19 -5.11 -2.69
N ILE A 47 -9.57 -4.14 -3.35
CA ILE A 47 -9.40 -4.13 -4.81
C ILE A 47 -8.59 -5.34 -5.27
N ILE A 48 -7.44 -5.60 -4.65
CA ILE A 48 -6.57 -6.74 -5.00
C ILE A 48 -7.34 -8.07 -4.84
N LEU A 49 -8.05 -8.24 -3.73
CA LEU A 49 -8.89 -9.42 -3.50
C LEU A 49 -10.03 -9.51 -4.52
N GLY A 50 -10.63 -8.39 -4.91
CA GLY A 50 -11.65 -8.31 -5.94
C GLY A 50 -11.13 -8.75 -7.32
N ILE A 51 -9.90 -8.37 -7.68
CA ILE A 51 -9.24 -8.83 -8.91
C ILE A 51 -9.07 -10.35 -8.89
N TYR A 52 -8.54 -10.92 -7.81
CA TYR A 52 -8.39 -12.37 -7.68
C TYR A 52 -9.73 -13.10 -7.75
N LYS A 53 -10.76 -12.56 -7.08
CA LYS A 53 -12.11 -13.11 -7.11
C LYS A 53 -12.69 -13.08 -8.53
N SER A 54 -12.57 -11.95 -9.22
CA SER A 54 -13.06 -11.78 -10.59
C SER A 54 -12.38 -12.75 -11.56
N ALA A 55 -11.07 -12.91 -11.47
CA ALA A 55 -10.31 -13.86 -12.28
C ALA A 55 -10.76 -15.32 -12.04
N ARG A 56 -11.06 -15.68 -10.80
CA ARG A 56 -11.52 -17.02 -10.43
C ARG A 56 -12.96 -17.30 -10.89
N GLU A 57 -13.83 -16.31 -10.82
CA GLU A 57 -15.28 -16.47 -11.07
C GLU A 57 -15.68 -16.09 -12.51
N GLY A 58 -14.79 -15.45 -13.28
CA GLY A 58 -15.08 -14.98 -14.63
C GLY A 58 -16.12 -13.87 -14.69
N ALA A 59 -16.35 -13.16 -13.57
CA ALA A 59 -17.41 -12.16 -13.44
C ALA A 59 -16.89 -10.88 -12.75
N PRO A 60 -17.47 -9.70 -13.03
CA PRO A 60 -17.11 -8.45 -12.35
C PRO A 60 -17.42 -8.49 -10.85
N VAL A 61 -16.57 -7.85 -10.04
CA VAL A 61 -16.79 -7.64 -8.60
C VAL A 61 -17.20 -6.19 -8.36
N ARG A 62 -18.27 -5.98 -7.57
CA ARG A 62 -18.71 -4.64 -7.13
C ARG A 62 -18.20 -4.38 -5.71
N PHE A 63 -17.62 -3.20 -5.51
CA PHE A 63 -17.29 -2.66 -4.19
C PHE A 63 -18.45 -1.81 -3.67
N GLY A 64 -18.60 -1.75 -2.35
CA GLY A 64 -19.62 -0.97 -1.65
C GLY A 64 -19.02 0.21 -0.91
#